data_AF-A0A968JQ53-F1
#
_entry.id   AF-A0A968JQ53-F1
#
_cell.length_a   1.000
_cell.length_b   1.000
_cell.length_c   1.000
_cell.angle_alpha   90.00
_cell.angle_beta   90.00
_cell.angle_gamma   90.00
#
_symmetry.space_group_name_H-M   'P 1'
#
loop_
_entity.id
_entity.type
_entity.pdbx_description
1 polymer ?
#
loop_
_entity_poly.entity_id
_entity_poly.type
_entity_poly.pdbx_seq_one_letter_code
_entity_poly.pdbx_strand_id
1 'polypeptide(L)'
;MIFKNEFSLPNISIEPNDYLVICQDSTKFLKAFPHTYHVIGGLPFGINKHQERIQLFAADGALVDSAYYHISPFDSTFTLALLLPHLNNANLDNWNIRLGKGTPNTGNPYYIESSIRAKQNFWLQMGATISVLIISLLWLLIRAKNRQ
;
A
#
# COMPACT_ATOMS: atom_id res chain seq x y z
N MET A 1 -0.34 -11.12 -29.70
CA MET A 1 -0.84 -9.77 -29.41
C MET A 1 0.37 -8.85 -29.38
N ILE A 2 0.40 -7.75 -30.12
CA ILE A 2 1.56 -6.82 -30.14
C ILE A 2 1.23 -5.67 -29.20
N PHE A 3 1.94 -5.54 -28.09
CA PHE A 3 1.82 -4.38 -27.20
C PHE A 3 2.67 -3.24 -27.75
N LYS A 4 2.12 -2.02 -27.78
CA LYS A 4 2.83 -0.84 -28.30
C LYS A 4 3.95 -0.37 -27.36
N ASN A 5 3.74 -0.53 -26.06
CA ASN A 5 4.65 -0.14 -24.99
C ASN A 5 4.87 -1.35 -24.07
N GLU A 6 5.95 -2.10 -24.32
CA GLU A 6 6.32 -3.28 -23.53
C GLU A 6 7.71 -3.11 -22.92
N PHE A 7 7.89 -3.59 -21.70
CA PHE A 7 9.17 -3.60 -21.00
C PHE A 7 9.35 -4.95 -20.31
N SER A 8 10.36 -5.71 -20.71
CA SER A 8 10.69 -6.99 -20.09
C SER A 8 11.54 -6.77 -18.85
N LEU A 9 11.07 -7.29 -17.71
CA LEU A 9 11.83 -7.28 -16.47
C LEU A 9 13.05 -8.22 -16.58
N PRO A 10 14.21 -7.86 -16.00
CA PRO A 10 15.32 -8.81 -15.82
C PRO A 10 14.90 -9.92 -14.84
N ASN A 11 15.67 -11.00 -14.80
CA ASN A 11 15.45 -12.04 -13.81
C ASN A 11 15.67 -11.48 -12.39
N ILE A 12 14.59 -11.34 -11.63
CA ILE A 12 14.58 -10.75 -10.29
C ILE A 12 13.68 -11.57 -9.37
N SER A 13 14.11 -11.71 -8.11
CA SER A 13 13.29 -12.26 -7.02
C SER A 13 12.89 -11.12 -6.10
N ILE A 14 11.62 -11.11 -5.68
CA ILE A 14 11.08 -10.15 -4.71
C ILE A 14 10.63 -10.97 -3.51
N GLU A 15 11.19 -10.68 -2.33
CA GLU A 15 10.85 -11.39 -1.10
C GLU A 15 9.43 -11.03 -0.62
N PRO A 16 8.81 -11.87 0.25
CA PRO A 16 7.51 -11.54 0.82
C PRO A 16 7.51 -10.17 1.51
N ASN A 17 6.51 -9.34 1.17
CA ASN A 17 6.35 -7.95 1.63
C ASN A 17 7.42 -6.96 1.13
N ASP A 18 8.14 -7.32 0.07
CA ASP A 18 9.13 -6.46 -0.58
C ASP A 18 8.59 -5.83 -1.88
N TYR A 19 9.35 -4.90 -2.47
CA TYR A 19 8.94 -4.03 -3.56
C TYR A 19 10.01 -3.95 -4.64
N LEU A 20 9.56 -3.78 -5.89
CA LEU A 20 10.36 -3.44 -7.04
C LEU A 20 9.90 -2.08 -7.58
N VAL A 21 10.83 -1.17 -7.80
CA VAL A 21 10.55 0.15 -8.39
C VAL A 21 11.03 0.16 -9.83
N ILE A 22 10.15 0.53 -10.75
CA ILE A 22 10.46 0.68 -12.18
C ILE A 22 10.32 2.15 -12.55
N CYS A 23 11.33 2.71 -13.21
CA CYS A 23 11.35 4.12 -13.59
C CYS A 23 12.07 4.35 -14.92
N GLN A 24 11.86 5.53 -15.53
CA GLN A 24 12.58 5.90 -16.76
C GLN A 24 14.06 6.19 -16.49
N ASP A 25 14.35 7.01 -15.48
CA ASP A 25 15.71 7.44 -15.13
C ASP A 25 15.96 7.18 -13.64
N SER A 26 16.68 6.08 -13.35
CA SER A 26 17.02 5.69 -11.99
C SER A 26 17.93 6.69 -11.29
N THR A 27 18.76 7.43 -12.01
CA THR A 27 19.65 8.45 -11.43
C THR A 27 18.82 9.63 -10.91
N LYS A 28 17.86 10.13 -11.70
CA LYS A 28 16.92 11.17 -11.25
C LYS A 28 16.01 10.67 -10.14
N PHE A 29 15.54 9.42 -10.24
CA PHE A 29 14.69 8.82 -9.21
C PHE A 29 15.43 8.76 -7.87
N LEU A 30 16.64 8.21 -7.83
CA LEU A 30 17.44 8.06 -6.60
C LEU A 30 17.89 9.41 -6.03
N LYS A 31 18.00 10.47 -6.84
CA LYS A 31 18.16 11.83 -6.31
C LYS A 31 16.94 12.31 -5.50
N ALA A 32 15.74 11.92 -5.90
CA ALA A 32 14.51 12.25 -5.18
C ALA A 32 14.24 11.29 -4.00
N PHE A 33 14.68 10.04 -4.10
CA PHE A 33 14.52 8.99 -3.10
C PHE A 33 15.84 8.24 -2.85
N PRO A 34 16.77 8.82 -2.06
CA PRO A 34 18.12 8.27 -1.91
C PRO A 34 18.21 6.91 -1.22
N HIS A 35 17.16 6.50 -0.50
CA HIS A 35 17.11 5.27 0.29
C HIS A 35 16.30 4.15 -0.37
N THR A 36 15.80 4.37 -1.59
CA THR A 36 15.07 3.34 -2.33
C THR A 36 16.02 2.24 -2.83
N TYR A 37 15.58 1.00 -2.69
CA TYR A 37 16.27 -0.19 -3.17
C TYR A 37 15.41 -0.94 -4.19
N HIS A 38 16.00 -1.92 -4.88
CA HIS A 38 15.36 -2.65 -5.98
C HIS A 38 14.79 -1.69 -7.05
N VAL A 39 15.65 -0.83 -7.60
CA VAL A 39 15.28 0.14 -8.64
C VAL A 39 15.77 -0.31 -10.01
N ILE A 40 14.83 -0.47 -10.93
CA ILE A 40 15.10 -0.71 -12.35
C ILE A 40 14.82 0.59 -13.11
N GLY A 41 15.86 1.10 -13.78
CA GLY A 41 15.75 2.23 -14.70
C GLY A 41 15.56 1.76 -16.15
N GLY A 42 15.42 2.72 -17.08
CA GLY A 42 15.43 2.44 -18.51
C GLY A 42 14.05 2.10 -19.10
N LEU A 43 12.96 2.42 -18.40
CA LEU A 43 11.62 2.33 -18.99
C LEU A 43 11.54 3.23 -20.25
N PRO A 44 11.36 2.67 -21.46
CA PRO A 44 11.52 3.42 -22.70
C PRO A 44 10.33 4.33 -23.04
N PHE A 45 9.27 4.28 -22.23
CA PHE A 45 8.06 5.07 -22.36
C PHE A 45 7.66 5.69 -21.02
N GLY A 46 6.85 6.74 -21.09
CA GLY A 46 6.21 7.32 -19.91
C GLY A 46 4.89 6.63 -19.59
N ILE A 47 4.39 6.87 -18.39
CA ILE A 47 3.04 6.47 -17.95
C ILE A 47 2.16 7.71 -18.05
N ASN A 48 1.03 7.62 -18.76
CA ASN A 48 0.15 8.77 -18.91
C ASN A 48 -0.52 9.16 -17.58
N LYS A 49 -0.41 10.42 -17.18
CA LYS A 49 -0.93 10.93 -15.90
C LYS A 49 -2.45 10.88 -15.78
N HIS A 50 -3.18 10.94 -16.89
CA HIS A 50 -4.64 11.06 -16.92
C HIS A 50 -5.32 9.72 -17.15
N GLN A 51 -4.83 8.92 -18.09
CA GLN A 51 -5.44 7.64 -18.38
C GLN A 51 -4.40 6.64 -18.84
N GLU A 52 -4.36 5.49 -18.22
CA GLU A 52 -3.44 4.43 -18.61
C GLU A 52 -4.01 3.06 -18.27
N ARG A 53 -3.57 2.05 -19.02
CA ARG A 53 -3.74 0.65 -18.65
C ARG A 53 -2.36 0.04 -18.45
N ILE A 54 -2.07 -0.39 -17.23
CA ILE A 54 -0.81 -1.05 -16.87
C ILE A 54 -1.12 -2.52 -16.63
N GLN A 55 -0.36 -3.41 -17.25
CA GLN A 55 -0.57 -4.85 -17.15
C GLN A 55 0.76 -5.52 -16.82
N LEU A 56 0.72 -6.44 -15.87
CA LEU A 56 1.84 -7.29 -15.50
C LEU A 56 1.58 -8.69 -16.03
N PHE A 57 2.54 -9.22 -16.78
CA PHE A 57 2.47 -10.56 -17.35
C PHE A 57 3.56 -11.44 -16.74
N ALA A 58 3.25 -12.73 -16.60
CA ALA A 58 4.21 -13.77 -16.28
C ALA A 58 5.08 -14.08 -17.50
N ALA A 59 6.18 -14.82 -17.28
CA ALA A 59 7.14 -15.15 -18.34
C ALA A 59 6.53 -16.01 -19.47
N ASP A 60 5.44 -16.72 -19.20
CA ASP A 60 4.67 -17.51 -20.18
C ASP A 60 3.60 -16.68 -20.92
N GLY A 61 3.47 -15.39 -20.61
CA GLY A 61 2.49 -14.48 -21.19
C GLY A 61 1.13 -14.47 -20.48
N ALA A 62 0.95 -15.20 -19.38
CA ALA A 62 -0.28 -15.13 -18.59
C ALA A 62 -0.40 -13.76 -17.90
N LEU A 63 -1.61 -13.19 -17.87
CA LEU A 63 -1.87 -11.96 -17.13
C LEU A 63 -1.83 -12.23 -15.61
N VAL A 64 -0.94 -11.55 -14.90
CA VAL A 64 -0.82 -11.63 -13.44
C VAL A 64 -1.71 -10.59 -12.77
N ASP A 65 -1.60 -9.33 -13.20
CA ASP A 65 -2.42 -8.24 -12.68
C ASP A 65 -2.60 -7.14 -13.74
N SER A 66 -3.61 -6.30 -13.57
CA SER A 66 -3.85 -5.13 -14.39
C SER A 66 -4.47 -3.99 -13.59
N ALA A 67 -3.98 -2.78 -13.81
CA ALA A 67 -4.58 -1.56 -13.31
C ALA A 67 -5.04 -0.68 -14.48
N TYR A 68 -6.23 -0.10 -14.36
CA TYR A 68 -6.74 0.90 -15.28
C TYR A 68 -7.21 2.11 -14.48
N TYR A 69 -6.86 3.30 -14.94
CA TYR A 69 -7.36 4.53 -14.35
C TYR A 69 -7.70 5.57 -15.42
N HIS A 70 -8.64 6.44 -15.07
CA HIS A 70 -8.97 7.65 -15.80
C HIS A 70 -9.23 8.76 -14.77
N ILE A 71 -8.36 9.77 -14.75
CA ILE A 71 -8.27 10.80 -13.73
C ILE A 71 -8.36 12.16 -14.42
N SER A 72 -9.25 13.00 -13.91
CA SER A 72 -9.37 14.39 -14.35
C SER A 72 -8.04 15.13 -14.31
N PRO A 73 -7.77 16.06 -15.24
CA PRO A 73 -6.53 16.80 -15.24
C PRO A 73 -6.21 17.44 -13.90
N PHE A 74 -5.01 17.17 -13.40
CA PHE A 74 -4.54 17.62 -12.10
C PHE A 74 -3.15 18.23 -12.26
N ASP A 75 -3.00 19.53 -11.99
CA ASP A 75 -1.73 20.25 -12.17
C ASP A 75 -0.85 20.20 -10.91
N SER A 76 -0.61 19.00 -10.39
CA SER A 76 0.40 18.78 -9.35
C SER A 76 0.99 17.38 -9.42
N THR A 77 2.07 17.17 -8.68
CA THR A 77 2.62 15.82 -8.47
C THR A 77 1.73 15.07 -7.49
N PHE A 78 1.33 13.85 -7.86
CA PHE A 78 0.51 12.99 -7.03
C PHE A 78 0.90 11.52 -7.20
N THR A 79 0.39 10.69 -6.31
CA THR A 79 0.41 9.24 -6.40
C THR A 79 -0.99 8.68 -6.41
N LEU A 80 -1.14 7.54 -7.07
CA LEU A 80 -2.37 6.77 -7.11
C LEU A 80 -2.12 5.44 -6.38
N ALA A 81 -2.90 5.16 -5.34
CA ALA A 81 -2.72 3.98 -4.51
C ALA A 81 -4.08 3.33 -4.21
N LEU A 82 -4.19 2.02 -4.43
CA LEU A 82 -5.38 1.26 -4.04
C LEU A 82 -5.55 1.33 -2.53
N LEU A 83 -6.76 1.63 -2.05
CA LEU A 83 -7.03 1.84 -0.62
C LEU A 83 -6.69 0.60 0.21
N LEU A 84 -7.18 -0.58 -0.21
CA LEU A 84 -6.96 -1.85 0.47
C LEU A 84 -6.65 -2.95 -0.57
N PRO A 85 -5.79 -3.93 -0.26
CA PRO A 85 -5.31 -4.93 -1.23
C PRO A 85 -6.40 -5.80 -1.86
N HIS A 86 -7.54 -5.99 -1.19
CA HIS A 86 -8.64 -6.85 -1.63
C HIS A 86 -9.71 -6.11 -2.44
N LEU A 87 -9.56 -4.79 -2.63
CA LEU A 87 -10.53 -4.00 -3.38
C LEU A 87 -10.35 -4.20 -4.88
N ASN A 88 -11.46 -4.07 -5.62
CA ASN A 88 -11.45 -4.14 -7.07
C ASN A 88 -10.68 -2.94 -7.65
N ASN A 89 -9.51 -3.20 -8.22
CA ASN A 89 -8.65 -2.19 -8.84
C ASN A 89 -9.19 -1.64 -10.18
N ALA A 90 -10.29 -2.20 -10.71
CA ALA A 90 -11.02 -1.63 -11.86
C ALA A 90 -12.01 -0.52 -11.46
N ASN A 91 -12.36 -0.38 -10.17
CA ASN A 91 -13.23 0.69 -9.69
C ASN A 91 -12.39 1.87 -9.18
N LEU A 92 -12.53 3.04 -9.81
CA LEU A 92 -11.80 4.25 -9.45
C LEU A 92 -12.04 4.70 -8.00
N ASP A 93 -13.22 4.45 -7.43
CA ASP A 93 -13.55 4.81 -6.04
C ASP A 93 -12.70 4.05 -5.01
N ASN A 94 -12.11 2.93 -5.41
CA ASN A 94 -11.19 2.16 -4.56
C ASN A 94 -9.77 2.71 -4.57
N TRP A 95 -9.49 3.73 -5.37
CA TRP A 95 -8.19 4.36 -5.47
C TRP A 95 -8.15 5.69 -4.73
N ASN A 96 -7.01 5.98 -4.13
CA ASN A 96 -6.74 7.23 -3.46
C ASN A 96 -5.70 8.03 -4.24
N ILE A 97 -6.02 9.28 -4.53
CA ILE A 97 -5.07 10.26 -5.06
C ILE A 97 -4.46 11.02 -3.88
N ARG A 98 -3.14 10.89 -3.68
CA ARG A 98 -2.40 11.67 -2.67
C ARG A 98 -1.41 12.61 -3.33
N LEU A 99 -1.44 13.88 -2.91
CA LEU A 99 -0.44 14.86 -3.33
C LEU A 99 0.96 14.50 -2.83
N GLY A 100 1.97 14.86 -3.62
CA GLY A 100 3.37 14.61 -3.31
C GLY A 100 3.97 13.50 -4.16
N LYS A 101 5.21 13.14 -3.83
CA LYS A 101 6.06 12.30 -4.68
C LYS A 101 5.87 10.78 -4.45
N GLY A 102 5.20 10.39 -3.36
CA GLY A 102 4.99 8.98 -3.00
C GLY A 102 5.93 8.45 -1.93
N THR A 103 5.78 7.16 -1.64
CA THR A 103 6.50 6.44 -0.59
C THR A 103 7.05 5.11 -1.14
N PRO A 104 8.04 5.15 -2.06
CA PRO A 104 8.60 3.93 -2.63
C PRO A 104 9.16 2.97 -1.56
N ASN A 105 9.16 1.67 -1.85
CA ASN A 105 9.49 0.58 -0.89
C ASN A 105 8.64 0.54 0.39
N THR A 106 7.44 1.11 0.38
CA THR A 106 6.50 1.02 1.49
C THR A 106 5.10 0.67 0.99
N GLY A 107 4.28 0.10 1.87
CA GLY A 107 2.89 -0.22 1.53
C GLY A 107 2.05 1.02 1.34
N ASN A 108 0.92 0.86 0.63
CA ASN A 108 -0.01 1.96 0.37
C ASN A 108 -0.37 2.68 1.69
N PRO A 109 -0.15 4.01 1.79
CA PRO A 109 -0.30 4.72 3.06
C PRO A 109 -1.64 4.50 3.78
N TYR A 110 -2.76 4.47 3.04
CA TYR A 110 -4.08 4.20 3.64
C TYR A 110 -4.17 2.81 4.27
N TYR A 111 -3.60 1.79 3.61
CA TYR A 111 -3.55 0.43 4.14
C TYR A 111 -2.70 0.35 5.41
N ILE A 112 -1.55 1.03 5.43
CA ILE A 112 -0.69 1.08 6.63
C ILE A 112 -1.42 1.78 7.77
N GLU A 113 -1.99 2.96 7.54
CA GLU A 113 -2.73 3.73 8.55
C GLU A 113 -3.93 2.95 9.11
N SER A 114 -4.72 2.31 8.24
CA SER A 114 -5.89 1.51 8.66
C SER A 114 -5.50 0.27 9.45
N SER A 115 -4.43 -0.42 9.06
CA SER A 115 -3.93 -1.60 9.80
C SER A 115 -3.39 -1.24 11.19
N ILE A 116 -2.69 -0.10 11.32
CA ILE A 116 -2.22 0.41 12.61
C ILE A 116 -3.40 0.78 13.49
N ARG A 117 -4.38 1.51 12.95
CA ARG A 117 -5.58 1.91 13.69
C ARG A 117 -6.38 0.71 14.17
N ALA A 118 -6.54 -0.31 13.33
CA ALA A 118 -7.23 -1.55 13.71
C ALA A 118 -6.54 -2.25 14.89
N LYS A 119 -5.20 -2.39 14.86
CA LYS A 119 -4.42 -2.96 15.96
C LYS A 119 -4.52 -2.12 17.23
N GLN A 120 -4.41 -0.79 17.12
CA GLN A 120 -4.52 0.12 18.27
C GLN A 120 -5.90 0.01 18.93
N ASN A 121 -6.97 0.06 18.14
CA ASN A 121 -8.34 -0.08 18.65
C ASN A 121 -8.56 -1.41 19.36
N PHE A 122 -8.02 -2.49 18.80
CA PHE A 122 -8.07 -3.81 19.41
C PHE A 122 -7.40 -3.83 20.79
N TRP A 123 -6.16 -3.33 20.90
CA TRP A 123 -5.44 -3.29 22.17
C TRP A 123 -6.06 -2.34 23.19
N LEU A 124 -6.62 -1.20 22.75
CA LEU A 124 -7.35 -0.29 23.62
C LEU A 124 -8.60 -0.94 24.21
N GLN A 125 -9.38 -1.64 23.39
CA GLN A 125 -10.57 -2.37 23.85
C GLN A 125 -10.18 -3.51 24.81
N MET A 126 -9.14 -4.29 24.49
CA MET A 126 -8.65 -5.34 25.40
C MET A 126 -8.17 -4.76 26.73
N GLY A 127 -7.39 -3.68 26.71
CA GLY A 127 -6.91 -3.03 27.92
C GLY A 127 -8.05 -2.50 28.79
N ALA A 128 -9.04 -1.84 28.20
CA ALA A 128 -10.22 -1.34 28.91
C ALA A 128 -11.04 -2.48 29.53
N THR A 129 -11.31 -3.55 28.77
CA THR A 129 -12.09 -4.70 29.26
C THR A 129 -11.38 -5.44 30.40
N ILE A 130 -10.08 -5.70 30.28
CA ILE A 130 -9.27 -6.32 31.34
C ILE A 130 -9.27 -5.43 32.60
N SER A 131 -9.14 -4.12 32.44
CA SER A 131 -9.16 -3.18 33.57
C SER A 131 -10.49 -3.21 34.30
N VAL A 132 -11.62 -3.20 33.58
CA VAL A 132 -12.97 -3.30 34.17
C VAL A 132 -13.15 -4.63 34.90
N LEU A 133 -12.68 -5.74 34.34
CA LEU A 133 -12.75 -7.05 34.99
C LEU A 133 -11.94 -7.11 36.28
N ILE A 134 -10.71 -6.57 36.28
CA ILE A 134 -9.85 -6.50 37.46
C ILE A 134 -10.49 -5.64 38.54
N ILE A 135 -10.98 -4.44 38.20
CA ILE A 135 -11.63 -3.54 39.16
C ILE A 135 -12.87 -4.21 39.76
N SER A 136 -13.67 -4.88 38.93
CA SER A 136 -14.87 -5.59 39.37
C SER A 136 -14.53 -6.76 40.30
N LEU A 137 -13.49 -7.54 39.98
CA LEU A 137 -13.03 -8.63 40.82
C LEU A 137 -12.49 -8.13 42.17
N LEU A 138 -11.67 -7.08 42.18
CA LEU A 138 -11.17 -6.45 43.40
C LEU A 138 -12.32 -5.95 44.27
N TRP A 139 -13.33 -5.33 43.66
CA TRP A 139 -14.51 -4.85 44.37
C TRP A 139 -15.31 -6.00 45.01
N LEU A 140 -15.46 -7.13 44.31
CA LEU A 140 -16.10 -8.33 44.85
C LEU A 140 -15.30 -8.94 46.00
N LEU A 141 -13.98 -9.02 45.89
CA LEU A 141 -13.10 -9.53 46.95
C LEU A 141 -13.16 -8.65 48.20
N ILE A 142 -13.14 -7.32 48.05
CA ILE A 142 -13.30 -6.38 49.16
C ILE A 142 -14.68 -6.56 49.82
N ARG A 143 -15.75 -6.67 49.03
CA ARG A 143 -17.11 -6.94 49.55
C ARG A 143 -17.21 -8.26 50.31
N ALA A 144 -16.54 -9.32 49.83
CA ALA A 144 -16.54 -10.62 50.49
C ALA A 144 -15.81 -10.57 51.84
N LYS A 145 -14.65 -9.89 51.89
CA LYS A 145 -13.89 -9.69 53.12
C LYS A 145 -14.67 -8.90 54.18
N ASN A 146 -15.39 -7.85 53.78
CA ASN A 146 -16.14 -7.00 54.72
C ASN A 146 -17.45 -7.63 55.24
N ARG A 147 -17.83 -8.83 54.78
CA ARG A 147 -19.02 -9.57 55.24
C ARG A 147 -18.71 -10.65 56.28
N GLN A 148 -17.42 -10.92 56.55
CA GLN A 148 -16.94 -11.78 57.63
C GLN A 148 -16.61 -10.92 58.85
#